data_AF-A0A7V5VDS4-F1
#
_entry.id   AF-A0A7V5VDS4-F1
#
_cell.length_a   1.000
_cell.length_b   1.000
_cell.length_c   1.000
_cell.angle_alpha   90.00
_cell.angle_beta   90.00
_cell.angle_gamma   90.00
#
_symmetry.space_group_name_H-M   'P 1'
#
loop_
_entity.id
_entity.type
_entity.pdbx_description
1 polymer ?
#
loop_
_entity_poly.entity_id
_entity_poly.type
_entity_poly.pdbx_seq_one_letter_code
_entity_poly.pdbx_strand_id
1 'polypeptide(L)'
;MKILEKVLVVFWSLVILFGLVMVAGGLAMLADPDSERTLAETLVLILFIGGLPLALGVWRIVRIRQTAGMRAQAEMERRLLQLAQENGGRITVAEAALHLPISAEQARDLLDACHINGLADPGVSADGAVVYHFRMGKRVE
;
A
#
# COMPACT_ATOMS: atom_id res chain seq x y z
N MET A 1 8.47 -9.42 4.83
CA MET A 1 7.54 -9.98 3.82
C MET A 1 7.57 -11.49 3.91
N LYS A 2 6.44 -12.13 4.19
CA LYS A 2 6.37 -13.60 4.36
C LYS A 2 6.70 -14.28 3.03
N ILE A 3 7.44 -15.39 3.02
CA ILE A 3 7.83 -16.13 1.80
C ILE A 3 6.61 -16.41 0.91
N LEU A 4 5.46 -16.68 1.52
CA LEU A 4 4.17 -16.86 0.86
C LEU A 4 3.73 -15.67 -0.02
N GLU A 5 3.93 -14.42 0.42
CA GLU A 5 3.58 -13.24 -0.38
C GLU A 5 4.46 -13.13 -1.61
N LYS A 6 5.76 -13.45 -1.50
CA LYS A 6 6.68 -13.47 -2.65
C LYS A 6 6.27 -14.53 -3.67
N VAL A 7 5.93 -15.74 -3.21
CA VAL A 7 5.47 -16.84 -4.09
C VAL A 7 4.17 -16.45 -4.79
N LEU A 8 3.20 -15.85 -4.08
CA LEU A 8 1.95 -15.38 -4.68
C LEU A 8 2.20 -14.29 -5.73
N VAL A 9 3.07 -13.32 -5.46
CA VAL A 9 3.41 -12.28 -6.44
C VAL A 9 4.04 -12.88 -7.69
N VAL A 10 5.00 -13.79 -7.55
CA VAL A 10 5.63 -14.46 -8.70
C VAL A 10 4.60 -15.27 -9.50
N PHE A 11 3.72 -16.01 -8.82
CA PHE A 11 2.66 -16.78 -9.47
C PHE A 11 1.71 -15.87 -10.28
N TRP A 12 1.22 -14.78 -9.71
CA TRP A 12 0.35 -13.84 -10.43
C TRP A 12 1.06 -13.12 -11.57
N SER A 13 2.35 -12.82 -11.43
CA SER A 13 3.17 -12.26 -12.52
C SER A 13 3.27 -13.23 -13.70
N LEU A 14 3.42 -14.54 -13.44
CA LEU A 14 3.41 -15.57 -14.48
C LEU A 14 2.03 -15.68 -15.15
N VAL A 15 0.94 -15.58 -14.38
CA VAL A 15 -0.43 -15.57 -14.92
C VAL A 15 -0.68 -14.36 -15.83
N ILE A 16 -0.20 -13.17 -15.44
CA ILE A 16 -0.27 -11.96 -16.26
C ILE A 16 0.54 -12.12 -17.55
N LEU A 17 1.76 -12.65 -17.46
CA LEU A 17 2.62 -12.87 -18.61
C LEU A 17 1.96 -13.88 -19.58
N PHE A 18 1.42 -14.98 -19.06
CA PHE A 18 0.68 -15.96 -19.85
C PHE A 18 -0.54 -15.34 -20.55
N GLY A 19 -1.35 -14.56 -19.82
CA GLY A 19 -2.49 -13.87 -20.41
C GLY A 19 -2.08 -12.88 -21.51
N LEU A 20 -0.97 -12.16 -21.31
CA LEU A 20 -0.43 -11.23 -22.32
C LEU A 20 0.02 -11.95 -23.59
N VAL A 21 0.71 -13.09 -23.46
CA VAL A 21 1.12 -13.93 -24.59
C VAL A 21 -0.11 -14.47 -25.33
N MET A 22 -1.14 -14.90 -24.61
CA MET A 22 -2.38 -15.40 -25.22
C MET A 22 -3.16 -14.31 -25.96
N VAL A 23 -3.24 -13.10 -25.40
CA VAL A 23 -3.84 -11.94 -26.09
C VAL A 23 -3.04 -11.59 -27.35
N ALA A 24 -1.71 -11.53 -27.25
CA ALA A 24 -0.86 -11.22 -28.40
C ALA A 24 -0.96 -12.29 -29.51
N GLY A 25 -0.97 -13.57 -29.14
CA GLY A 25 -1.15 -14.67 -30.09
C GLY A 25 -2.53 -14.66 -30.74
N GLY A 26 -3.59 -14.36 -29.98
CA GLY A 26 -4.93 -14.20 -30.53
C GLY A 26 -5.04 -13.00 -31.48
N LEU A 27 -4.40 -11.88 -31.17
CA LEU A 27 -4.32 -10.72 -32.08
C LEU A 27 -3.52 -11.03 -33.35
N ALA A 28 -2.44 -11.81 -33.25
CA ALA A 28 -1.67 -12.26 -34.40
C ALA A 28 -2.50 -13.17 -35.32
N MET A 29 -3.30 -14.08 -34.74
CA MET A 29 -4.25 -14.90 -35.51
C MET A 29 -5.34 -14.07 -36.21
N LEU A 30 -5.79 -12.96 -35.62
CA LEU A 30 -6.73 -12.05 -36.28
C LEU A 30 -6.10 -11.28 -37.46
N ALA A 31 -4.78 -11.13 -37.48
CA ALA A 31 -4.05 -10.46 -38.54
C ALA A 31 -3.68 -11.40 -39.71
N ASP A 32 -3.85 -12.71 -39.53
CA ASP A 32 -3.55 -13.72 -40.54
C ASP A 32 -4.79 -14.00 -41.41
N PRO A 33 -4.77 -13.64 -42.72
CA PRO A 33 -5.93 -13.77 -43.60
C PRO A 33 -6.31 -15.23 -43.93
N ASP A 34 -5.43 -16.20 -43.67
CA ASP A 34 -5.67 -17.64 -43.91
C ASP A 34 -6.32 -18.35 -42.71
N SER A 35 -6.70 -17.63 -41.66
CA SER A 35 -7.33 -18.25 -40.48
C SER A 35 -8.76 -18.73 -40.77
N GLU A 36 -8.97 -20.04 -40.76
CA GLU A 36 -10.30 -20.68 -40.86
C GLU A 36 -11.20 -20.47 -39.63
N ARG A 37 -10.69 -19.84 -38.57
CA ARG A 37 -11.45 -19.63 -37.33
C ARG A 37 -12.43 -18.47 -37.45
N THR A 38 -13.62 -18.67 -36.90
CA THR A 38 -14.61 -17.60 -36.84
C THR A 38 -14.14 -16.50 -35.88
N LEU A 39 -14.26 -15.23 -36.26
CA LEU A 39 -13.90 -14.07 -35.41
C LEU A 39 -14.45 -14.17 -33.98
N ALA A 40 -15.67 -14.69 -33.83
CA ALA A 40 -16.31 -14.91 -32.54
C ALA A 40 -15.53 -15.90 -31.65
N GLU A 41 -15.01 -17.00 -32.21
CA GLU A 41 -14.23 -17.99 -31.47
C GLU A 41 -12.90 -17.41 -30.98
N THR A 42 -12.23 -16.63 -31.83
CA THR A 42 -10.96 -15.97 -31.49
C THR A 42 -11.17 -14.93 -30.38
N LEU A 43 -12.24 -14.15 -30.43
CA LEU A 43 -12.58 -13.18 -29.38
C LEU A 43 -12.95 -13.84 -28.05
N VAL A 44 -13.71 -14.94 -28.07
CA VAL A 44 -14.03 -15.72 -26.86
C VAL A 44 -12.74 -16.25 -26.23
N LEU A 45 -11.81 -16.77 -27.04
CA LEU A 45 -10.55 -17.33 -26.56
C LEU A 45 -9.64 -16.25 -25.97
N ILE A 46 -9.53 -15.09 -26.62
CA ILE A 46 -8.78 -13.93 -26.11
C ILE A 46 -9.38 -13.44 -24.78
N LEU A 47 -10.70 -13.34 -24.69
CA LEU A 47 -11.37 -12.81 -23.50
C LEU A 47 -11.26 -13.77 -22.31
N PHE A 48 -11.54 -15.05 -22.51
CA PHE A 48 -11.59 -16.03 -21.42
C PHE A 48 -10.22 -16.56 -21.01
N ILE A 49 -9.30 -16.75 -21.96
CA ILE A 49 -7.98 -17.33 -21.68
C ILE A 49 -6.92 -16.23 -21.48
N GLY A 50 -7.06 -15.08 -22.15
CA GLY A 50 -6.15 -13.95 -22.00
C GLY A 50 -6.64 -12.91 -21.00
N GLY A 51 -7.84 -12.37 -21.26
CA GLY A 51 -8.41 -11.22 -20.56
C GLY A 51 -8.75 -11.49 -19.09
N LEU A 52 -9.43 -12.59 -18.80
CA LEU A 52 -9.81 -12.95 -17.43
C LEU A 52 -8.59 -13.17 -16.51
N PRO A 53 -7.58 -13.97 -16.89
CA PRO A 53 -6.37 -14.11 -16.07
C PRO A 53 -5.59 -12.81 -15.89
N LEU A 54 -5.52 -11.96 -16.91
CA LEU A 54 -4.91 -10.62 -16.82
C LEU A 54 -5.66 -9.74 -15.81
N ALA A 55 -6.98 -9.65 -15.94
CA ALA A 55 -7.81 -8.82 -15.05
C ALA A 55 -7.72 -9.30 -13.60
N LEU A 56 -7.82 -10.62 -13.36
CA LEU A 56 -7.70 -11.21 -12.04
C LEU A 56 -6.30 -11.02 -11.44
N GLY A 57 -5.26 -11.19 -12.24
CA GLY A 57 -3.87 -10.99 -11.83
C GLY A 57 -3.59 -9.55 -11.41
N VAL A 58 -3.97 -8.58 -12.25
CA VAL A 58 -3.81 -7.14 -11.96
C VAL A 58 -4.61 -6.77 -10.70
N TRP A 59 -5.88 -7.18 -10.62
CA TRP A 59 -6.72 -6.87 -9.46
C TRP A 59 -6.15 -7.43 -8.15
N ARG A 60 -5.61 -8.66 -8.18
CA ARG A 60 -4.98 -9.26 -6.99
C ARG A 60 -3.70 -8.56 -6.58
N ILE A 61 -2.82 -8.20 -7.52
CA ILE A 61 -1.59 -7.45 -7.21
C ILE A 61 -1.93 -6.09 -6.59
N VAL A 62 -2.90 -5.37 -7.15
CA VAL A 62 -3.36 -4.08 -6.61
C VAL A 62 -3.88 -4.24 -5.18
N ARG A 63 -4.74 -5.25 -4.91
CA ARG A 63 -5.23 -5.50 -3.55
C ARG A 63 -4.11 -5.85 -2.57
N ILE A 64 -3.13 -6.66 -2.97
CA ILE A 64 -1.99 -7.00 -2.11
C ILE A 64 -1.20 -5.72 -1.76
N ARG A 65 -0.90 -4.87 -2.74
CA ARG A 65 -0.18 -3.61 -2.51
C ARG A 65 -0.96 -2.65 -1.62
N GLN A 66 -2.29 -2.55 -1.79
CA GLN A 66 -3.14 -1.74 -0.92
C GLN A 66 -3.08 -2.22 0.54
N THR A 67 -3.21 -3.53 0.77
CA THR A 67 -3.13 -4.07 2.14
C THR A 67 -1.74 -3.92 2.76
N ALA A 68 -0.67 -4.01 1.97
CA ALA A 68 0.69 -3.79 2.44
C ALA A 68 0.93 -2.32 2.83
N GLY A 69 0.44 -1.37 2.03
CA GLY A 69 0.49 0.06 2.33
C GLY A 69 -0.26 0.40 3.62
N MET A 70 -1.49 -0.11 3.77
CA MET A 70 -2.29 0.07 4.98
C MET A 70 -1.61 -0.51 6.22
N ARG A 71 -0.95 -1.67 6.10
CA ARG A 71 -0.20 -2.27 7.22
C ARG A 71 1.01 -1.42 7.62
N ALA A 72 1.77 -0.91 6.65
CA ALA A 72 2.92 -0.06 6.92
C ALA A 72 2.51 1.24 7.61
N GLN A 73 1.40 1.84 7.17
CA GLN A 73 0.86 3.05 7.79
C GLN A 73 0.35 2.79 9.22
N ALA A 74 -0.39 1.69 9.43
CA ALA A 74 -0.85 1.30 10.77
C ALA A 74 0.30 0.96 11.72
N GLU A 75 1.38 0.35 11.21
CA GLU A 75 2.57 0.08 12.01
C GLU A 75 3.29 1.38 12.41
N MET A 76 3.39 2.35 11.49
CA MET A 76 3.96 3.65 11.77
C MET A 76 3.16 4.41 12.84
N GLU A 77 1.84 4.46 12.68
CA GLU A 77 0.93 5.10 13.64
C GLU A 77 1.03 4.44 15.03
N ARG A 78 1.08 3.10 15.08
CA ARG A 78 1.27 2.39 16.33
C ARG A 78 2.60 2.76 17.01
N ARG A 79 3.70 2.85 16.27
CA ARG A 79 5.01 3.24 16.82
C ARG A 79 4.99 4.68 17.32
N LEU A 80 4.34 5.59 16.60
CA LEU A 80 4.17 6.97 17.04
C LEU A 80 3.38 7.06 18.35
N LEU A 81 2.28 6.31 18.47
CA LEU A 81 1.49 6.27 19.70
C LEU A 81 2.26 5.63 20.87
N GLN A 82 3.05 4.59 20.61
CA GLN A 82 3.94 4.01 21.61
C GLN A 82 4.99 5.02 22.09
N LEU A 83 5.65 5.71 21.15
CA LEU A 83 6.59 6.78 21.46
C LEU A 83 5.94 7.90 22.27
N ALA A 84 4.69 8.23 21.95
CA ALA A 84 3.96 9.27 22.66
C ALA A 84 3.64 8.80 24.08
N GLN A 85 3.29 7.53 24.25
CA GLN A 85 3.02 6.96 25.57
C GLN A 85 4.30 6.93 26.43
N GLU A 86 5.44 6.55 25.84
CA GLU A 86 6.75 6.52 26.51
C GLU A 86 7.21 7.92 26.94
N ASN A 87 6.93 8.94 26.13
CA ASN A 87 7.28 10.34 26.44
C ASN A 87 6.16 11.12 27.16
N GLY A 88 5.26 10.42 27.86
CA GLY A 88 4.24 11.07 28.71
C GLY A 88 3.20 11.89 27.94
N GLY A 89 2.93 11.50 26.70
CA GLY A 89 1.99 12.13 25.78
C GLY A 89 2.56 13.35 25.05
N ARG A 90 3.87 13.58 25.07
CA ARG A 90 4.51 14.73 24.43
C ARG A 90 5.55 14.27 23.42
N ILE A 91 5.48 14.77 22.19
CA ILE A 91 6.46 14.45 21.15
C ILE A 91 6.84 15.72 20.39
N THR A 92 8.12 15.91 20.16
CA THR A 92 8.64 16.89 19.19
C THR A 92 8.87 16.26 17.82
N VAL A 93 8.91 17.09 16.77
CA VAL A 93 9.28 16.65 15.41
C VAL A 93 10.65 15.96 15.42
N ALA A 94 11.60 16.46 16.21
CA ALA A 94 12.94 15.89 16.31
C ALA A 94 12.93 14.50 16.95
N GLU A 95 12.18 14.30 18.05
CA GLU A 95 12.01 13.00 18.69
C GLU A 95 11.34 11.99 17.75
N ALA A 96 10.28 12.40 17.04
CA ALA A 96 9.63 11.56 16.05
C ALA A 96 10.62 11.13 14.94
N ALA A 97 11.42 12.06 14.42
CA ALA A 97 12.42 11.77 13.39
C ALA A 97 13.59 10.91 13.89
N LEU A 98 13.92 10.99 15.19
CA LEU A 98 14.97 10.17 15.83
C LEU A 98 14.52 8.72 16.05
N HIS A 99 13.25 8.52 16.40
CA HIS A 99 12.73 7.22 16.80
C HIS A 99 11.96 6.48 15.69
N LEU A 100 11.50 7.18 14.65
CA LEU A 100 10.81 6.61 13.51
C LEU A 100 11.71 6.62 12.26
N PRO A 101 11.58 5.64 11.36
CA PRO A 101 12.38 5.56 10.14
C PRO A 101 11.85 6.51 9.05
N ILE A 102 11.76 7.81 9.35
CA ILE A 102 11.20 8.87 8.48
C ILE A 102 12.06 10.14 8.58
N SER A 103 11.96 11.02 7.58
CA SER A 103 12.64 12.33 7.62
C SER A 103 11.99 13.28 8.63
N ALA A 104 12.69 14.35 9.01
CA ALA A 104 12.11 15.40 9.87
C ALA A 104 10.87 16.07 9.25
N GLU A 105 10.86 16.24 7.93
CA GLU A 105 9.70 16.77 7.19
C GLU A 105 8.52 15.80 7.27
N GLN A 106 8.75 14.50 7.03
CA GLN A 106 7.73 13.46 7.16
C GLN A 106 7.22 13.31 8.60
N ALA A 107 8.09 13.47 9.58
CA ALA A 107 7.71 13.46 11.00
C ALA A 107 6.78 14.63 11.33
N ARG A 108 7.05 15.82 10.80
CA ARG A 108 6.18 16.98 10.93
C ARG A 108 4.82 16.72 10.29
N ASP A 109 4.78 16.25 9.04
CA ASP A 109 3.54 15.94 8.33
C ASP A 109 2.69 14.91 9.09
N LEU A 110 3.35 13.90 9.68
CA LEU A 110 2.69 12.87 10.47
C LEU A 110 2.07 13.44 11.76
N LEU A 111 2.79 14.31 12.47
CA LEU A 111 2.30 14.97 13.67
C LEU A 111 1.16 15.97 13.37
N ASP A 112 1.27 16.71 12.26
CA ASP A 112 0.22 17.60 11.76
C ASP A 112 -1.04 16.81 11.37
N ALA A 113 -0.87 15.64 10.74
CA ALA A 113 -1.99 14.73 10.46
C ALA A 113 -2.67 14.24 11.76
N CYS A 114 -1.89 13.92 12.80
CA CYS A 114 -2.45 13.58 14.11
C CYS A 114 -3.24 14.74 14.73
N HIS A 115 -2.78 15.98 14.53
CA HIS A 115 -3.53 17.16 14.97
C HIS A 115 -4.85 17.32 14.22
N ILE A 116 -4.82 17.23 12.89
CA ILE A 116 -6.03 17.32 12.04
C ILE A 116 -7.05 16.25 12.43
N ASN A 117 -6.59 15.05 12.77
CA ASN A 117 -7.43 13.94 13.20
C ASN A 117 -7.89 14.05 14.67
N GLY A 118 -7.52 15.11 15.39
CA GLY A 118 -7.90 15.36 16.78
C GLY A 118 -7.21 14.46 17.81
N LEU A 119 -6.13 13.77 17.42
CA LEU A 119 -5.34 12.89 18.28
C LEU A 119 -4.28 13.65 19.09
N ALA A 120 -3.84 14.80 18.60
CA ALA A 120 -2.84 15.63 19.25
C ALA A 120 -3.13 17.14 19.12
N ASP A 121 -2.59 17.92 20.04
CA ASP A 121 -2.65 19.39 19.99
C ASP A 121 -1.23 19.96 19.98
N PRO A 122 -0.89 20.86 19.03
CA PRO A 122 0.41 21.52 19.02
C PRO A 122 0.49 22.53 20.17
N GLY A 123 1.66 22.60 20.78
CA GLY A 123 2.05 23.55 21.81
C GLY A 123 3.50 23.98 21.61
N VAL A 124 3.93 24.95 22.43
CA VAL A 124 5.32 25.44 22.43
C VAL A 124 5.91 25.17 23.81
N SER A 125 7.06 24.51 23.85
CA SER A 125 7.79 24.27 25.11
C SER A 125 8.36 25.57 25.68
N ALA A 126 8.81 25.54 26.93
CA ALA A 126 9.52 26.66 27.54
C ALA A 126 10.78 27.07 26.75
N ASP A 127 11.36 26.12 26.01
CA ASP A 127 12.56 26.33 25.19
C ASP A 127 12.23 26.81 23.76
N GLY A 128 10.95 27.08 23.47
CA GLY A 128 10.49 27.55 22.16
C GLY A 128 10.32 26.46 21.10
N ALA A 129 10.49 25.19 21.46
CA ALA A 129 10.31 24.07 20.53
C ALA A 129 8.82 23.73 20.34
N VAL A 130 8.42 23.33 19.13
CA VAL A 130 7.07 22.84 18.85
C VAL A 130 6.92 21.43 19.41
N VAL A 131 5.95 21.23 20.30
CA VAL A 131 5.63 19.96 20.96
C VAL A 131 4.19 19.59 20.67
N TYR A 132 3.93 18.34 20.32
CA TYR A 132 2.59 17.81 20.14
C TYR A 132 2.16 17.04 21.38
N HIS A 133 1.01 17.42 21.93
CA HIS A 133 0.39 16.81 23.10
C HIS A 133 -0.66 15.80 22.64
N PHE A 134 -0.37 14.51 22.78
CA PHE A 134 -1.27 13.42 22.42
C PHE A 134 -2.34 13.19 23.48
N ARG A 135 -3.59 13.05 23.02
CA ARG A 135 -4.76 12.71 23.84
C ARG A 135 -4.80 11.20 24.07
N MET A 136 -3.96 10.71 24.97
CA MET A 136 -3.93 9.31 25.38
C MET A 136 -5.18 8.98 26.23
N GLY A 137 -6.01 8.02 25.77
CA GLY A 137 -7.04 7.45 26.61
C GLY A 137 -6.41 6.71 27.80
N LYS A 138 -6.86 7.00 29.02
CA LYS A 138 -6.39 6.29 30.22
C LYS A 138 -6.58 4.77 30.01
N ARG A 139 -5.52 3.98 30.19
CA ARG A 139 -5.67 2.53 30.39
C ARG A 139 -6.60 2.35 31.59
N VAL A 140 -7.76 1.72 31.36
CA VAL A 140 -8.54 1.13 32.44
C VAL A 140 -7.69 -0.02 32.96
N GLU A 141 -7.15 0.15 34.16
CA GLU A 141 -6.46 -0.90 34.93
C GLU A 141 -7.45 -1.98 35.40
#